data_AF-A0A0A9Y9X2-F1
#
_entry.id   AF-A0A0A9Y9X2-F1
#
_cell.length_a   1.000
_cell.length_b   1.000
_cell.length_c   1.000
_cell.angle_alpha   90.00
_cell.angle_beta   90.00
_cell.angle_gamma   90.00
#
_symmetry.space_group_name_H-M   'P 1'
#
loop_
_entity.id
_entity.type
_entity.pdbx_description
1 polymer ?
#
loop_
_entity_poly.entity_id
_entity_poly.type
_entity_poly.pdbx_seq_one_letter_code
_entity_poly.pdbx_strand_id
1 'polypeptide(L)'
;RDSSKFSLRLPEFNPDIEESDPLAWLSTVDMCLTEHPRVGSDLILTLNKALKGSASRWISQITFPDITWEQFKSLFLAQYDVADTSAATIFAQLNLVPKDNENLVPFASRMLSILTARMKNLTIEEYSISLILAHLSKFDHRVKRLSHTSDIKTRDTFLKELKALSYGKRPPIDNNSR
;
A
#
# COMPACT_ATOMS: atom_id res chain seq x y z
N ARG A 1 -37.42 27.64 2.26
CA ARG A 1 -36.62 27.56 3.51
C ARG A 1 -37.10 26.30 4.22
N ASP A 2 -36.34 25.24 4.42
CA ASP A 2 -34.89 25.04 4.37
C ASP A 2 -34.57 23.68 3.74
N SER A 3 -33.72 23.68 2.72
CA SER A 3 -33.05 22.47 2.24
C SER A 3 -31.72 22.40 2.97
N SER A 4 -31.73 21.86 4.19
CA SER A 4 -30.51 21.52 4.92
C SER A 4 -29.73 20.50 4.09
N LYS A 5 -28.78 20.97 3.27
CA LYS A 5 -27.80 20.13 2.60
C LYS A 5 -27.12 19.30 3.68
N PHE A 6 -27.39 17.99 3.72
CA PHE A 6 -26.64 17.06 4.56
C PHE A 6 -25.16 17.21 4.20
N SER A 7 -24.40 17.82 5.11
CA SER A 7 -22.95 17.92 5.02
C SER A 7 -22.38 16.54 5.34
N LEU A 8 -22.26 15.69 4.33
CA LEU A 8 -21.54 14.42 4.46
C LEU A 8 -20.15 14.71 5.04
N ARG A 9 -19.85 14.16 6.21
CA ARG A 9 -18.52 14.25 6.81
C ARG A 9 -17.81 12.93 6.56
N LEU A 10 -16.77 12.99 5.75
CA LEU A 10 -15.86 11.87 5.53
C LEU A 10 -14.89 11.75 6.73
N PRO A 11 -14.37 10.54 7.01
CA PRO A 11 -13.28 10.37 7.96
C PRO A 11 -12.06 11.20 7.53
N GLU A 12 -11.25 11.63 8.50
CA GLU A 12 -10.04 12.39 8.19
C GLU A 12 -8.92 11.48 7.69
N PHE A 13 -8.12 11.97 6.74
CA PHE A 13 -6.90 11.31 6.27
C PHE A 13 -5.72 12.26 6.38
N ASN A 14 -4.67 11.81 7.06
CA ASN A 14 -3.43 12.57 7.19
C ASN A 14 -2.22 11.67 6.94
N PRO A 15 -1.61 11.72 5.75
CA PRO A 15 -0.48 10.87 5.41
C PRO A 15 0.79 11.20 6.21
N ASP A 16 0.82 12.34 6.92
CA ASP A 16 1.98 12.73 7.75
C ASP A 16 1.99 12.00 9.12
N ILE A 17 1.00 11.13 9.40
CA ILE A 17 0.90 10.32 10.62
C ILE A 17 1.21 8.85 10.28
N GLU A 18 2.09 8.19 11.04
CA GLU A 18 2.52 6.79 10.80
C GLU A 18 1.38 5.77 10.78
N GLU A 19 0.27 6.04 11.47
CA GLU A 19 -0.91 5.15 11.54
C GLU A 19 -1.91 5.37 10.39
N SER A 20 -1.62 6.27 9.44
CA SER A 20 -2.54 6.59 8.34
C SER A 20 -2.46 5.56 7.22
N ASP A 21 -3.49 4.72 7.09
CA ASP A 21 -3.65 3.74 6.01
C ASP A 21 -4.51 4.32 4.86
N PRO A 22 -3.92 4.59 3.68
CA PRO A 22 -4.63 5.11 2.52
C PRO A 22 -5.73 4.17 2.01
N LEU A 23 -5.53 2.85 2.04
CA LEU A 23 -6.51 1.89 1.56
C LEU A 23 -7.70 1.78 2.51
N ALA A 24 -7.44 1.72 3.82
CA ALA A 24 -8.50 1.65 4.82
C ALA A 24 -9.38 2.91 4.77
N TRP A 25 -8.76 4.08 4.62
CA TRP A 25 -9.48 5.33 4.44
C TRP A 25 -10.29 5.33 3.14
N LEU A 26 -9.68 4.94 2.02
CA LEU A 26 -10.35 4.91 0.72
C LEU A 26 -11.57 3.98 0.73
N SER A 27 -11.45 2.80 1.31
CA SER A 27 -12.57 1.84 1.44
C SER A 27 -13.72 2.40 2.26
N THR A 28 -13.43 3.17 3.31
CA THR A 28 -14.45 3.77 4.16
C THR A 28 -15.17 4.90 3.41
N VAL A 29 -14.42 5.75 2.72
CA VAL A 29 -14.97 6.85 1.92
C VAL A 29 -15.78 6.33 0.73
N ASP A 30 -15.34 5.24 0.10
CA ASP A 30 -16.04 4.59 -1.02
C ASP A 30 -17.43 4.11 -0.61
N MET A 31 -17.56 3.54 0.60
CA MET A 31 -18.86 3.18 1.17
C MET A 31 -19.75 4.41 1.36
N CYS A 32 -19.22 5.49 1.95
CA CYS A 32 -19.97 6.73 2.17
C CYS A 32 -20.46 7.38 0.86
N LEU A 33 -19.61 7.39 -0.17
CA LEU A 33 -19.91 8.01 -1.47
C LEU A 33 -20.77 7.11 -2.36
N THR A 34 -20.80 5.79 -2.13
CA THR A 34 -21.76 4.89 -2.77
C THR A 34 -23.18 5.18 -2.29
N GLU A 35 -23.37 5.40 -0.99
CA GLU A 35 -24.68 5.76 -0.42
C GLU A 35 -25.09 7.20 -0.77
N HIS A 36 -24.11 8.10 -0.89
CA HIS A 36 -24.34 9.52 -1.15
C HIS A 36 -23.40 10.05 -2.24
N PRO A 37 -23.70 9.79 -3.53
CA PRO A 37 -22.83 10.19 -4.63
C PRO A 37 -22.61 11.70 -4.69
N ARG A 38 -21.34 12.10 -4.87
CA ARG A 38 -20.91 13.50 -5.03
C ARG A 38 -20.10 13.64 -6.31
N VAL A 39 -20.25 14.77 -6.99
CA VAL A 39 -19.53 15.08 -8.25
C VAL A 39 -19.08 16.53 -8.27
N GLY A 40 -18.05 16.82 -9.07
CA GLY A 40 -17.59 18.19 -9.32
C GLY A 40 -17.21 18.93 -8.02
N SER A 41 -17.67 20.17 -7.88
CA SER A 41 -17.30 21.05 -6.76
C SER A 41 -17.71 20.53 -5.38
N ASP A 42 -18.83 19.80 -5.27
CA ASP A 42 -19.31 19.27 -4.00
C ASP A 42 -18.43 18.10 -3.50
N LEU A 43 -17.92 17.29 -4.43
CA LEU A 43 -16.92 16.26 -4.15
C LEU A 43 -15.62 16.90 -3.65
N ILE A 44 -15.13 17.91 -4.35
CA ILE A 44 -13.88 18.61 -4.00
C ILE A 44 -13.98 19.23 -2.60
N LEU A 45 -15.07 19.94 -2.30
CA LEU A 45 -15.26 20.58 -0.99
C LEU A 45 -15.36 19.56 0.15
N THR A 46 -15.95 18.38 -0.13
CA THR A 46 -16.06 17.30 0.86
C THR A 46 -14.69 16.68 1.13
N LEU A 47 -13.91 16.39 0.08
CA LEU A 47 -12.56 15.82 0.19
C LEU A 47 -11.56 16.79 0.83
N ASN A 48 -11.63 18.09 0.50
CA ASN A 48 -10.75 19.10 1.06
C ASN A 48 -10.90 19.23 2.59
N LYS A 49 -12.12 19.01 3.11
CA LYS A 49 -12.35 18.97 4.58
C LYS A 49 -11.75 17.72 5.23
N ALA A 50 -11.71 16.60 4.51
CA ALA A 50 -11.29 15.30 5.00
C ALA A 50 -9.77 15.10 4.97
N LEU A 51 -9.10 15.60 3.92
CA LEU A 51 -7.66 15.50 3.76
C LEU A 51 -6.93 16.54 4.62
N LYS A 52 -5.93 16.11 5.39
CA LYS A 52 -5.08 16.94 6.26
C LYS A 52 -3.61 16.84 5.85
N GLY A 53 -2.77 17.65 6.48
CA GLY A 53 -1.32 17.59 6.29
C GLY A 53 -0.92 17.81 4.82
N SER A 54 0.07 17.04 4.35
CA SER A 54 0.52 17.08 2.96
C SER A 54 -0.59 16.73 1.95
N ALA A 55 -1.59 15.92 2.32
CA ALA A 55 -2.73 15.60 1.44
C ALA A 55 -3.64 16.79 1.13
N SER A 56 -3.80 17.72 2.08
CA SER A 56 -4.56 18.96 1.86
C SER A 56 -3.91 19.88 0.82
N ARG A 57 -2.57 19.84 0.71
CA ARG A 57 -1.82 20.62 -0.29
C ARG A 57 -1.92 19.95 -1.65
N TRP A 58 -1.79 18.63 -1.68
CA TRP A 58 -1.86 17.84 -2.89
C TRP A 58 -3.22 17.90 -3.59
N ILE A 59 -4.34 17.89 -2.86
CA ILE A 59 -5.66 17.95 -3.52
C ILE A 59 -5.82 19.22 -4.36
N SER A 60 -5.24 20.34 -3.92
CA SER A 60 -5.28 21.60 -4.66
C SER A 60 -4.48 21.55 -5.98
N GLN A 61 -3.59 20.58 -6.14
CA GLN A 61 -2.75 20.39 -7.34
C GLN A 61 -3.41 19.45 -8.38
N ILE A 62 -4.33 18.59 -7.94
CA ILE A 62 -4.93 17.54 -8.77
C ILE A 62 -6.41 17.80 -9.10
N THR A 63 -7.02 18.84 -8.53
CA THR A 63 -8.40 19.22 -8.83
C THR A 63 -8.53 19.89 -10.19
N PHE A 64 -9.44 19.37 -11.01
CA PHE A 64 -9.86 19.94 -12.28
C PHE A 64 -11.40 19.92 -12.37
N PRO A 65 -12.01 20.73 -13.27
CA PRO A 65 -13.45 20.73 -13.48
C PRO A 65 -13.97 19.32 -13.78
N ASP A 66 -15.12 18.96 -13.19
CA ASP A 66 -15.80 17.68 -13.41
C ASP A 66 -15.04 16.40 -12.98
N ILE A 67 -14.06 16.51 -12.08
CA ILE A 67 -13.42 15.34 -11.47
C ILE A 67 -14.45 14.39 -10.84
N THR A 68 -14.36 13.12 -11.20
CA THR A 68 -15.21 12.05 -10.66
C THR A 68 -14.55 11.37 -9.47
N TRP A 69 -15.34 10.67 -8.65
CA TRP A 69 -14.83 9.86 -7.56
C TRP A 69 -13.84 8.79 -8.03
N GLU A 70 -14.11 8.11 -9.15
CA GLU A 70 -13.21 7.09 -9.73
C GLU A 70 -11.85 7.67 -10.17
N GLN A 71 -11.87 8.87 -10.77
CA GLN A 71 -10.65 9.57 -11.14
C GLN A 71 -9.86 9.99 -9.90
N PHE A 72 -10.54 10.51 -8.87
CA PHE A 72 -9.91 10.84 -7.61
C PHE A 72 -9.29 9.59 -6.96
N LYS A 73 -10.00 8.46 -6.89
CA LYS A 73 -9.47 7.19 -6.35
C LYS A 73 -8.17 6.79 -7.04
N SER A 74 -8.15 6.88 -8.37
CA SER A 74 -6.97 6.53 -9.18
C SER A 74 -5.77 7.43 -8.85
N LEU A 75 -5.99 8.75 -8.76
CA LEU A 75 -4.94 9.73 -8.41
C LEU A 75 -4.48 9.59 -6.95
N PHE A 76 -5.41 9.36 -6.04
CA PHE A 76 -5.14 9.18 -4.61
C PHE A 76 -4.29 7.95 -4.36
N LEU A 77 -4.64 6.82 -4.99
CA LEU A 77 -3.85 5.60 -4.92
C LEU A 77 -2.46 5.84 -5.53
N ALA A 78 -2.35 6.44 -6.71
CA ALA A 78 -1.04 6.71 -7.31
C ALA A 78 -0.13 7.60 -6.44
N GLN A 79 -0.72 8.50 -5.64
CA GLN A 79 0.03 9.42 -4.77
C GLN A 79 0.38 8.82 -3.40
N TYR A 80 -0.59 8.18 -2.74
CA TYR A 80 -0.49 7.77 -1.33
C TYR A 80 -0.46 6.26 -1.15
N ASP A 81 -0.97 5.51 -2.12
CA ASP A 81 -0.73 4.08 -2.25
C ASP A 81 0.31 3.89 -3.36
N VAL A 82 1.50 4.47 -3.17
CA VAL A 82 2.71 3.95 -3.85
C VAL A 82 2.84 2.52 -3.33
N ALA A 83 2.11 1.62 -3.98
CA ALA A 83 1.76 0.34 -3.40
C ALA A 83 3.07 -0.38 -3.12
N ASP A 84 3.38 -0.54 -1.83
CA ASP A 84 4.36 -1.53 -1.42
C ASP A 84 3.98 -2.81 -2.15
N THR A 85 4.91 -3.35 -2.94
CA THR A 85 4.61 -4.59 -3.65
C THR A 85 4.14 -5.64 -2.64
N SER A 86 3.43 -6.65 -3.11
CA SER A 86 3.00 -7.77 -2.25
C SER A 86 4.18 -8.34 -1.43
N ALA A 87 5.39 -8.35 -1.98
CA ALA A 87 6.59 -8.77 -1.26
C ALA A 87 7.02 -7.77 -0.17
N ALA A 88 6.97 -6.46 -0.42
CA ALA A 88 7.28 -5.43 0.56
C ALA A 88 6.27 -5.43 1.72
N THR A 89 4.98 -5.57 1.41
CA THR A 89 3.92 -5.69 2.43
C THR A 89 4.16 -6.91 3.33
N ILE A 90 4.41 -8.09 2.76
CA ILE A 90 4.72 -9.30 3.54
C ILE A 90 5.98 -9.10 4.37
N PHE A 91 7.02 -8.49 3.79
CA PHE A 91 8.26 -8.20 4.50
C PHE A 91 8.02 -7.30 5.72
N ALA A 92 7.24 -6.23 5.58
CA ALA A 92 6.91 -5.33 6.67
C ALA A 92 6.16 -6.08 7.79
N GLN A 93 5.12 -6.85 7.45
CA GLN A 93 4.34 -7.63 8.42
C GLN A 93 5.21 -8.65 9.17
N LEU A 94 6.12 -9.36 8.47
CA LEU A 94 7.02 -10.35 9.07
C LEU A 94 8.14 -9.76 9.95
N ASN A 95 8.27 -8.44 10.00
CA ASN A 95 9.20 -7.74 10.88
C ASN A 95 8.47 -6.95 11.99
N LEU A 96 7.14 -7.00 12.06
CA LEU A 96 6.40 -6.43 13.18
C LEU A 96 6.69 -7.22 14.45
N VAL A 97 6.81 -6.48 15.55
CA VAL A 97 6.90 -7.02 16.90
C VAL A 97 5.67 -6.54 17.66
N PRO A 98 4.99 -7.41 18.45
CA PRO A 98 3.89 -6.97 19.31
C PRO A 98 4.33 -5.84 20.24
N LYS A 99 3.42 -4.90 20.53
CA LYS A 99 3.69 -3.85 21.53
C LYS A 99 3.79 -4.48 22.92
N ASP A 100 4.43 -3.78 23.86
CA ASP A 100 4.53 -4.23 25.25
C ASP A 100 3.14 -4.52 25.84
N ASN A 101 2.94 -5.72 26.38
CA ASN A 101 1.67 -6.25 26.89
C ASN A 101 0.52 -6.37 25.85
N GLU A 102 0.80 -6.33 24.54
CA GLU A 102 -0.23 -6.59 23.53
C GLU A 102 -0.62 -8.08 23.50
N ASN A 103 -1.92 -8.35 23.46
CA ASN A 103 -2.42 -9.71 23.31
C ASN A 103 -2.13 -10.23 21.89
N LEU A 104 -1.62 -11.47 21.78
CA LEU A 104 -1.26 -12.06 20.50
C LEU A 104 -2.44 -12.26 19.55
N VAL A 105 -3.66 -12.43 20.07
CA VAL A 105 -4.87 -12.61 19.27
C VAL A 105 -5.18 -11.36 18.43
N PRO A 106 -5.39 -10.16 19.01
CA PRO A 106 -5.63 -8.95 18.21
C PRO A 106 -4.42 -8.57 17.34
N PHE A 107 -3.19 -8.84 17.80
CA PHE A 107 -1.99 -8.65 16.99
C PHE A 107 -2.03 -9.49 15.71
N ALA A 108 -2.24 -10.81 15.84
CA ALA A 108 -2.34 -11.73 14.72
C ALA A 108 -3.57 -11.43 13.82
N SER A 109 -4.70 -11.06 14.42
CA SER A 109 -5.89 -10.64 13.67
C SER A 109 -5.61 -9.43 12.78
N ARG A 110 -4.92 -8.40 13.30
CA ARG A 110 -4.52 -7.22 12.51
C ARG A 110 -3.60 -7.60 11.36
N MET A 111 -2.58 -8.42 11.61
CA MET A 111 -1.68 -8.91 10.56
C MET A 111 -2.45 -9.67 9.48
N LEU A 112 -3.36 -10.56 9.88
CA LEU A 112 -4.18 -11.34 8.95
C LEU A 112 -5.08 -10.43 8.11
N SER A 113 -5.77 -9.47 8.73
CA SER A 113 -6.62 -8.51 8.00
C SER A 113 -5.85 -7.74 6.94
N ILE A 114 -4.64 -7.25 7.26
CA ILE A 114 -3.80 -6.52 6.31
C ILE A 114 -3.37 -7.43 5.15
N LEU A 115 -2.86 -8.62 5.45
CA LEU A 115 -2.43 -9.57 4.42
C LEU A 115 -3.61 -10.02 3.56
N THR A 116 -4.75 -10.38 4.13
CA THR A 116 -5.93 -10.79 3.36
C THR A 116 -6.44 -9.66 2.46
N ALA A 117 -6.48 -8.41 2.96
CA ALA A 117 -6.93 -7.27 2.18
C ALA A 117 -6.01 -6.98 0.98
N ARG A 118 -4.68 -7.02 1.20
CA ARG A 118 -3.68 -6.75 0.16
C ARG A 118 -3.53 -7.89 -0.85
N MET A 119 -3.75 -9.14 -0.42
CA MET A 119 -3.52 -10.34 -1.24
C MET A 119 -4.80 -10.90 -1.90
N LYS A 120 -5.97 -10.28 -1.68
CA LYS A 120 -7.29 -10.81 -2.13
C LYS A 120 -7.40 -11.10 -3.64
N ASN A 121 -6.61 -10.41 -4.46
CA ASN A 121 -6.64 -10.51 -5.92
C ASN A 121 -5.43 -11.26 -6.50
N LEU A 122 -4.57 -11.82 -5.66
CA LEU A 122 -3.39 -12.57 -6.12
C LEU A 122 -3.71 -14.04 -6.31
N THR A 123 -3.10 -14.61 -7.33
CA THR A 123 -3.01 -16.07 -7.47
C THR A 123 -2.13 -16.66 -6.38
N ILE A 124 -2.29 -17.97 -6.12
CA ILE A 124 -1.43 -18.71 -5.19
C ILE A 124 0.05 -18.59 -5.60
N GLU A 125 0.34 -18.54 -6.90
CA GLU A 125 1.69 -18.39 -7.42
C GLU A 125 2.28 -17.01 -7.11
N GLU A 126 1.54 -15.93 -7.36
CA GLU A 126 1.95 -14.55 -7.05
C GLU A 126 2.18 -14.36 -5.54
N TYR A 127 1.30 -14.93 -4.70
CA TYR A 127 1.47 -14.93 -3.26
C TYR A 127 2.76 -15.66 -2.83
N SER A 128 3.00 -16.84 -3.39
CA SER A 128 4.19 -17.65 -3.09
C SER A 128 5.48 -16.93 -3.49
N ILE A 129 5.50 -16.30 -4.67
CA ILE A 129 6.63 -15.50 -5.14
C ILE A 129 6.88 -14.33 -4.19
N SER A 130 5.82 -13.62 -3.81
CA SER A 130 5.89 -12.48 -2.89
C SER A 130 6.42 -12.88 -1.51
N LEU A 131 5.97 -14.01 -0.98
CA LEU A 131 6.44 -14.57 0.28
C LEU A 131 7.92 -14.95 0.23
N ILE A 132 8.36 -15.58 -0.86
CA ILE A 132 9.77 -15.96 -1.03
C ILE A 132 10.64 -14.70 -1.18
N LEU A 133 10.23 -13.71 -1.97
CA LEU A 133 10.94 -12.42 -2.10
C LEU A 133 11.05 -11.70 -0.76
N ALA A 134 9.97 -11.66 0.02
CA ALA A 134 9.97 -11.09 1.36
C ALA A 134 10.98 -11.81 2.27
N HIS A 135 10.99 -13.15 2.25
CA HIS A 135 11.93 -13.93 3.04
C HIS A 135 13.39 -13.68 2.62
N LEU A 136 13.68 -13.71 1.32
CA LEU A 136 15.03 -13.47 0.77
C LEU A 136 15.52 -12.04 1.03
N SER A 137 14.61 -11.07 1.13
CA SER A 137 14.93 -9.66 1.46
C SER A 137 15.60 -9.50 2.83
N LYS A 138 15.46 -10.48 3.74
CA LYS A 138 16.16 -10.49 5.04
C LYS A 138 17.67 -10.73 4.89
N PHE A 139 18.11 -11.34 3.78
CA PHE A 139 19.49 -11.82 3.61
C PHE A 139 20.29 -11.05 2.54
N ASP A 140 19.62 -10.38 1.58
CA ASP A 140 20.30 -9.63 0.53
C ASP A 140 19.60 -8.29 0.27
N HIS A 141 20.32 -7.18 0.47
CA HIS A 141 19.80 -5.83 0.28
C HIS A 141 19.32 -5.57 -1.17
N ARG A 142 19.90 -6.26 -2.16
CA ARG A 142 19.48 -6.11 -3.55
C ARG A 142 18.13 -6.78 -3.80
N VAL A 143 17.88 -7.90 -3.11
CA VAL A 143 16.55 -8.54 -3.09
C VAL A 143 15.56 -7.68 -2.30
N LYS A 144 15.99 -7.05 -1.20
CA LYS A 144 15.17 -6.07 -0.49
C LYS A 144 14.77 -4.90 -1.39
N ARG A 145 15.69 -4.37 -2.20
CA ARG A 145 15.33 -3.34 -3.19
C ARG A 145 14.33 -3.87 -4.20
N LEU A 146 14.60 -5.05 -4.78
CA LEU A 146 13.72 -5.69 -5.76
C LEU A 146 12.28 -5.87 -5.23
N SER A 147 12.13 -6.31 -3.97
CA SER A 147 10.83 -6.49 -3.33
C SER A 147 10.07 -5.19 -3.09
N HIS A 148 10.70 -4.02 -3.13
CA HIS A 148 10.00 -2.74 -2.98
C HIS A 148 9.77 -2.03 -4.33
N THR A 149 10.51 -2.39 -5.37
CA THR A 149 10.49 -1.67 -6.66
C THR A 149 9.82 -2.43 -7.80
N SER A 150 9.57 -3.74 -7.65
CA SER A 150 9.14 -4.58 -8.76
C SER A 150 8.03 -5.54 -8.35
N ASP A 151 6.88 -5.41 -9.01
CA ASP A 151 5.73 -6.29 -8.84
C ASP A 151 5.91 -7.55 -9.71
N ILE A 152 6.57 -8.57 -9.15
CA ILE A 152 6.92 -9.82 -9.85
C ILE A 152 5.76 -10.81 -9.74
N LYS A 153 5.10 -11.06 -10.87
CA LYS A 153 3.90 -11.90 -10.93
C LYS A 153 4.10 -13.34 -11.41
N THR A 154 5.22 -13.62 -12.08
CA THR A 154 5.45 -14.92 -12.72
C THR A 154 6.73 -15.58 -12.24
N ARG A 155 6.73 -16.92 -12.23
CA ARG A 155 7.92 -17.72 -11.86
C ARG A 155 9.11 -17.38 -12.75
N ASP A 156 8.91 -17.18 -14.04
CA ASP A 156 9.99 -16.90 -14.99
C ASP A 156 10.68 -15.58 -14.69
N THR A 157 9.91 -14.51 -14.45
CA THR A 157 10.47 -13.21 -14.08
C THR A 157 11.18 -13.30 -12.73
N PHE A 158 10.58 -13.99 -11.76
CA PHE A 158 11.18 -14.21 -10.45
C PHE A 158 12.56 -14.89 -10.54
N LEU A 159 12.66 -16.01 -11.27
CA LEU A 159 13.92 -16.73 -11.44
C LEU A 159 14.94 -15.91 -12.25
N LYS A 160 14.49 -15.17 -13.26
CA LYS A 160 15.35 -14.30 -14.07
C LYS A 160 15.98 -13.19 -13.22
N GLU A 161 15.20 -12.53 -12.38
CA GLU A 161 15.68 -11.49 -11.47
C GLU A 161 16.67 -12.05 -10.43
N LEU A 162 16.34 -13.17 -9.78
CA LEU A 162 17.26 -13.81 -8.84
C LEU A 162 18.57 -14.24 -9.50
N LYS A 163 18.51 -14.74 -10.74
CA LYS A 163 19.69 -15.09 -11.52
C LYS A 163 20.50 -13.85 -11.91
N ALA A 164 19.86 -12.74 -12.28
CA ALA A 164 20.55 -11.47 -12.51
C ALA A 164 21.30 -10.99 -11.26
N LEU A 165 20.68 -11.15 -10.08
CA LEU A 165 21.30 -10.80 -8.80
C LEU A 165 22.45 -11.74 -8.40
N SER A 166 22.47 -12.99 -8.86
CA SER A 166 23.56 -13.92 -8.56
C SER A 166 24.85 -13.59 -9.31
N TYR A 167 24.76 -13.06 -10.54
CA TYR A 167 25.93 -12.62 -11.33
C TYR A 167 26.73 -11.47 -10.71
N GLY A 168 26.12 -10.70 -9.80
CA GLY A 168 26.80 -9.64 -9.04
C GLY A 168 27.60 -10.12 -7.82
N LYS A 169 27.51 -11.41 -7.44
CA LYS A 169 28.34 -11.98 -6.38
C LYS A 169 29.69 -12.35 -7.00
N ARG A 170 30.78 -11.64 -6.65
CA ARG A 170 32.14 -12.11 -6.96
C ARG A 170 32.29 -13.54 -6.43
N PRO A 171 32.86 -14.47 -7.22
CA PRO A 171 33.11 -15.82 -6.73
C PRO A 171 33.98 -15.74 -5.48
N PRO A 172 33.78 -16.65 -4.49
CA PRO A 172 34.65 -16.73 -3.34
C PRO A 172 36.08 -16.94 -3.83
N ILE A 173 37.01 -16.11 -3.35
CA ILE A 173 38.44 -16.31 -3.59
C ILE A 173 38.78 -17.65 -2.94
N ASP A 174 39.15 -18.62 -3.77
CA ASP A 174 39.51 -19.96 -3.36
C ASP A 174 40.86 -19.88 -2.61
N ASN A 175 40.81 -19.69 -1.30
CA ASN A 175 41.98 -19.71 -0.42
C ASN A 175 42.37 -21.16 -0.10
N ASN A 176 42.56 -21.99 -1.12
CA ASN A 176 43.17 -23.30 -0.98
C ASN A 176 44.30 -23.47 -1.99
N SER A 177 45.37 -22.72 -1.75
CA SER A 177 46.69 -22.95 -2.34
C SER A 177 47.76 -22.53 -1.33
N ARG A 178 47.96 -23.36 -0.31
CA ARG A 178 49.23 -23.51 0.42
C ARG A 178 49.40 -24.96 0.81
#